data_AF-A0A1B9FUU1-F1
#
_entry.id   AF-A0A1B9FUU1-F1
#
_cell.length_a   1.000
_cell.length_b   1.000
_cell.length_c   1.000
_cell.angle_alpha   90.00
_cell.angle_beta   90.00
_cell.angle_gamma   90.00
#
_symmetry.space_group_name_H-M   'P 1'
#
loop_
_entity.id
_entity.type
_entity.pdbx_description
1 polymer ?
#
loop_
_entity_poly.entity_id
_entity_poly.type
_entity_poly.pdbx_seq_one_letter_code
_entity_poly.pdbx_strand_id
1 'polypeptide(L)'
;MRVDVHITPSRAWAEALLLANGDSLPTSSSTSSSNPTGTPKPSLLGLSLRVCNPANALESVYHVLDVLEGSPAEMAGLVPWGDYVLAWSGGPLHSENDFYNLIEAHVDKPLRLFVYNSDLDNLREVILYPTRQWGGEGLIGCGIGYGLLHRIPRPSTPPTAPPLDGYFDQSANAQNRQPEQIASQ
;
A
#
# COMPACT_ATOMS: atom_id res chain seq x y z
N MET A 1 -1.40 -1.03 -25.38
CA MET A 1 -1.07 0.41 -25.32
C MET A 1 -0.80 0.74 -23.86
N ARG A 2 0.47 0.79 -23.44
CA ARG A 2 0.84 1.06 -22.05
C ARG A 2 0.89 2.57 -21.91
N VAL A 3 -0.02 3.15 -21.14
CA VAL A 3 -0.01 4.59 -20.85
C VAL A 3 0.88 4.76 -19.62
N ASP A 4 2.14 5.12 -19.85
CA ASP A 4 3.05 5.52 -18.76
C ASP A 4 2.64 6.91 -18.29
N VAL A 5 1.86 6.96 -17.21
CA VAL A 5 1.55 8.21 -16.51
C VAL A 5 2.75 8.54 -15.64
N HIS A 6 3.52 9.55 -16.06
CA HIS A 6 4.67 10.05 -15.33
C HIS A 6 4.21 10.79 -14.06
N ILE A 7 4.21 10.10 -12.93
CA ILE A 7 3.95 10.69 -11.62
C ILE A 7 5.24 11.34 -11.14
N THR A 8 5.29 12.68 -11.11
CA THR A 8 6.42 13.42 -10.54
C THR A 8 6.29 13.42 -9.02
N PRO A 9 7.18 12.72 -8.26
CA PRO A 9 7.16 12.75 -6.81
C PRO A 9 7.45 14.17 -6.29
N SER A 10 6.95 14.50 -5.09
CA SER A 10 7.22 15.79 -4.45
C SER A 10 8.72 16.02 -4.26
N ARG A 11 9.17 17.25 -4.56
CA ARG A 11 10.59 17.67 -4.62
C ARG A 11 11.42 17.27 -3.38
N ALA A 12 10.90 17.44 -2.17
CA ALA A 12 11.67 17.18 -0.94
C ALA A 12 12.10 15.71 -0.78
N TRP A 13 11.31 14.76 -1.29
CA TRP A 13 11.65 13.33 -1.22
C TRP A 13 12.37 12.84 -2.47
N ALA A 14 12.07 13.41 -3.64
CA ALA A 14 12.81 13.14 -4.86
C ALA A 14 14.29 13.56 -4.75
N GLU A 15 14.56 14.70 -4.09
CA GLU A 15 15.91 15.21 -3.85
C GLU A 15 16.75 14.25 -3.00
N ALA A 16 16.19 13.70 -1.91
CA ALA A 16 16.88 12.75 -1.05
C ALA A 16 17.23 11.44 -1.76
N LEU A 17 16.34 10.96 -2.63
CA LEU A 17 16.52 9.71 -3.37
C LEU A 17 17.48 9.88 -4.56
N LEU A 18 17.51 11.05 -5.20
CA LEU A 18 18.48 11.39 -6.25
C LEU A 18 19.90 11.61 -5.69
N LEU A 19 20.01 12.26 -4.53
CA LEU A 19 21.30 12.42 -3.83
C LEU A 19 21.89 11.08 -3.39
N ALA A 20 21.05 10.13 -2.96
CA ALA A 20 21.50 8.78 -2.58
C ALA A 20 22.01 7.96 -3.78
N ASN A 21 21.50 8.22 -4.98
CA ASN A 21 21.84 7.48 -6.20
C ASN A 21 22.90 8.17 -7.09
N GLY A 22 23.37 9.37 -6.71
CA GLY A 22 24.44 10.08 -7.42
C GLY A 22 24.01 10.73 -8.75
N ASP A 23 22.71 10.78 -9.05
CA ASP A 23 22.19 11.35 -10.30
C ASP A 23 21.93 12.86 -10.18
N SER A 24 22.44 13.63 -11.15
CA SER A 24 22.32 15.10 -11.19
C SER A 24 20.91 15.58 -11.57
N LEU A 25 20.44 16.63 -10.90
CA LEU A 25 19.12 17.24 -11.07
C LEU A 25 18.86 17.75 -12.51
N PRO A 26 17.68 17.50 -13.11
CA PRO A 26 17.26 18.19 -14.32
C PRO A 26 16.95 19.67 -14.02
N THR A 27 17.83 20.56 -14.47
CA THR A 27 17.65 22.02 -14.34
C THR A 27 16.77 22.51 -15.49
N SER A 28 15.46 22.52 -15.30
CA SER A 28 14.56 23.19 -16.25
C SER A 28 14.61 24.70 -15.99
N SER A 29 15.26 25.41 -16.90
CA SER A 29 15.29 26.87 -16.99
C SER A 29 13.90 27.43 -17.29
N SER A 30 13.36 28.26 -16.39
CA SER A 30 12.52 29.41 -16.75
C SER A 30 12.35 30.38 -15.57
N THR A 31 13.04 31.52 -15.72
CA THR A 31 12.53 32.88 -15.50
C THR A 31 12.01 33.28 -14.10
N SER A 32 12.92 33.88 -13.34
CA SER A 32 12.77 35.02 -12.41
C SER A 32 11.44 35.24 -11.67
N SER A 33 11.45 34.97 -10.36
CA SER A 33 11.13 36.00 -9.36
C SER A 33 11.70 35.58 -8.00
N SER A 34 12.45 36.50 -7.40
CA SER A 34 13.15 36.38 -6.13
C SER A 34 12.18 36.33 -4.94
N ASN A 35 12.07 35.18 -4.27
CA ASN A 35 11.73 35.12 -2.84
C ASN A 35 12.12 33.74 -2.26
N PRO A 36 13.05 33.65 -1.29
CA PRO A 36 13.49 32.36 -0.73
C PRO A 36 12.58 31.81 0.39
N THR A 37 11.31 32.21 0.45
CA THR A 37 10.33 31.79 1.48
C THR A 37 9.10 31.11 0.89
N GLY A 38 9.29 30.29 -0.16
CA GLY A 38 8.23 29.45 -0.70
C GLY A 38 7.87 28.34 0.27
N THR A 39 6.84 28.54 1.09
CA THR A 39 6.17 27.46 1.80
C THR A 39 5.81 26.35 0.79
N PRO A 40 6.08 25.07 1.10
CA PRO A 40 5.84 23.99 0.16
C PRO A 40 4.36 23.99 -0.22
N LYS A 41 4.07 24.30 -1.49
CA LYS A 41 2.71 24.38 -2.00
C LYS A 41 2.07 22.98 -1.88
N PRO A 42 0.90 22.84 -1.23
CA PRO A 42 0.29 21.54 -0.99
C PRO A 42 -0.03 20.87 -2.33
N SER A 43 0.03 19.53 -2.34
CA SER A 43 -0.39 18.72 -3.48
C SER A 43 -1.77 19.14 -3.94
N LEU A 44 -1.94 19.41 -5.25
CA LEU A 44 -3.23 19.81 -5.83
C LEU A 44 -4.35 18.80 -5.54
N LEU A 45 -3.97 17.52 -5.45
CA LEU A 45 -4.88 16.41 -5.19
C LEU A 45 -5.09 16.14 -3.68
N GLY A 46 -4.31 16.76 -2.79
CA GLY A 46 -4.32 16.41 -1.36
C GLY A 46 -3.85 14.98 -1.06
N LEU A 47 -3.19 14.31 -2.01
CA LEU A 47 -2.70 12.94 -1.87
C LEU A 47 -1.20 12.91 -1.55
N SER A 48 -0.81 11.95 -0.72
CA SER A 48 0.58 11.51 -0.54
C SER A 48 0.79 10.23 -1.34
N LEU A 49 1.75 10.23 -2.25
CA LEU A 49 2.05 9.08 -3.12
C LEU A 49 3.50 8.69 -2.97
N ARG A 50 3.74 7.37 -2.93
CA ARG A 50 5.08 6.80 -2.97
C ARG A 50 5.22 5.86 -4.16
N VAL A 51 6.27 6.06 -4.95
CA VAL A 51 6.65 5.10 -5.98
C VAL A 51 7.03 3.80 -5.30
N CYS A 52 6.34 2.72 -5.66
CA CYS A 52 6.59 1.38 -5.17
C CYS A 52 6.34 0.36 -6.30
N ASN A 53 6.92 -0.83 -6.17
CA ASN A 53 6.57 -1.94 -7.04
C ASN A 53 5.26 -2.57 -6.54
N PRO A 54 4.15 -2.49 -7.31
CA PRO A 54 2.85 -2.98 -6.85
C PRO A 54 2.83 -4.50 -6.60
N ALA A 55 3.72 -5.25 -7.25
CA ALA A 55 3.83 -6.70 -7.02
C ALA A 55 4.22 -7.03 -5.58
N ASN A 56 5.08 -6.20 -4.96
CA ASN A 56 5.58 -6.42 -3.61
C ASN A 56 4.73 -5.69 -2.56
N ALA A 57 3.96 -4.67 -2.96
CA ALA A 57 3.19 -3.82 -2.05
C ALA A 57 2.17 -4.61 -1.19
N LEU A 58 1.63 -5.70 -1.73
CA LEU A 58 0.68 -6.57 -1.00
C LEU A 58 1.37 -7.67 -0.17
N GLU A 59 2.66 -7.90 -0.40
CA GLU A 59 3.43 -8.94 0.29
C GLU A 59 4.22 -8.38 1.46
N SER A 60 4.71 -7.15 1.31
CA SER A 60 5.50 -6.45 2.31
C SER A 60 4.63 -5.75 3.35
N VAL A 61 3.83 -6.54 4.06
CA VAL A 61 2.91 -6.08 5.11
C VAL A 61 3.24 -6.78 6.41
N TYR A 62 3.26 -6.04 7.51
CA TYR A 62 3.49 -6.56 8.86
C TYR A 62 2.23 -6.44 9.68
N HIS A 63 1.65 -7.58 10.06
CA HIS A 63 0.43 -7.64 10.84
C HIS A 63 0.77 -7.52 12.33
N VAL A 64 0.18 -6.54 12.99
CA VAL A 64 0.23 -6.36 14.45
C VAL A 64 -0.61 -7.47 15.08
N LEU A 65 0.00 -8.33 15.89
CA LEU A 65 -0.68 -9.41 16.59
C LEU A 65 -1.06 -8.94 17.99
N ASP A 66 -0.48 -9.53 19.03
CA ASP A 66 -0.73 -9.14 20.41
C ASP A 66 0.13 -7.92 20.80
N VAL A 67 -0.47 -6.98 21.52
CA VAL A 67 0.18 -5.78 22.06
C VAL A 67 0.12 -5.87 23.59
N LEU A 68 1.26 -5.69 24.24
CA LEU A 68 1.37 -5.75 25.70
C LEU A 68 0.92 -4.42 26.34
N GLU A 69 0.27 -4.50 27.49
CA GLU A 69 -0.13 -3.32 28.27
C GLU A 69 1.11 -2.55 28.77
N GLY A 70 1.05 -1.22 28.71
CA GLY A 70 2.15 -0.32 29.04
C GLY A 70 3.31 -0.37 28.04
N SER A 71 3.17 -1.06 26.91
CA SER A 71 4.23 -1.18 25.92
C SER A 71 4.34 0.06 25.03
N PRO A 72 5.51 0.30 24.41
CA PRO A 72 5.66 1.35 23.43
C PRO A 72 4.70 1.24 22.24
N ALA A 73 4.32 0.01 21.84
CA ALA A 73 3.33 -0.22 20.80
C ALA A 73 1.92 0.25 21.22
N GLU A 74 1.50 -0.06 22.45
CA GLU A 74 0.22 0.43 22.99
C GLU A 74 0.21 1.95 23.10
N MET A 75 1.28 2.54 23.66
CA MET A 75 1.41 3.98 23.80
C MET A 75 1.40 4.71 22.44
N ALA A 76 1.92 4.08 21.39
CA ALA A 76 1.87 4.59 20.03
C ALA A 76 0.45 4.48 19.41
N GLY A 77 -0.45 3.71 20.03
CA GLY A 77 -1.81 3.49 19.55
C GLY A 77 -1.91 2.42 18.47
N LEU A 78 -1.05 1.40 18.50
CA LEU A 78 -1.21 0.21 17.69
C LEU A 78 -2.35 -0.66 18.26
N VAL A 79 -3.22 -1.12 17.37
CA VAL A 79 -4.39 -1.94 17.68
C VAL A 79 -4.05 -3.40 17.35
N PRO A 80 -4.16 -4.33 18.32
CA PRO A 80 -3.86 -5.73 18.09
C PRO A 80 -4.83 -6.32 17.06
N TRP A 81 -4.32 -7.17 16.16
CA TRP A 81 -5.05 -7.89 15.09
C TRP A 81 -5.77 -7.03 14.03
N GLY A 82 -5.96 -5.73 14.26
CA GLY A 82 -6.61 -4.81 13.32
C GLY A 82 -5.61 -4.00 12.49
N ASP A 83 -4.35 -3.90 12.95
CA ASP A 83 -3.37 -3.04 12.33
C ASP A 83 -2.35 -3.77 11.46
N TYR A 84 -2.03 -3.13 10.33
CA TYR A 84 -1.09 -3.60 9.34
C TYR A 84 -0.09 -2.48 9.04
N VAL A 85 1.17 -2.67 9.42
CA VAL A 85 2.24 -1.74 9.08
C VAL A 85 2.64 -1.95 7.62
N LEU A 86 2.56 -0.88 6.83
CA LEU A 86 2.85 -0.92 5.39
C LEU A 86 4.22 -0.37 5.06
N ALA A 87 4.62 0.71 5.74
CA ALA A 87 5.84 1.43 5.44
C ALA A 87 6.29 2.28 6.62
N TRP A 88 7.47 2.87 6.48
CA TRP A 88 7.97 3.90 7.39
C TRP A 88 8.44 5.13 6.62
N SER A 89 8.78 6.19 7.35
CA SER A 89 9.24 7.47 6.76
C SER A 89 10.42 7.32 5.80
N GLY A 90 11.33 6.37 6.02
CA GLY A 90 12.53 6.19 5.21
C GLY A 90 12.40 5.26 4.00
N GLY A 91 11.38 4.40 3.91
CA GLY A 91 11.30 3.47 2.78
C GLY A 91 10.12 2.50 2.83
N PRO A 92 9.76 1.87 1.70
CA PRO A 92 9.06 0.59 1.76
C PRO A 92 10.01 -0.45 2.37
N LEU A 93 9.43 -1.39 3.10
CA LEU A 93 10.11 -2.56 3.62
C LEU A 93 9.85 -3.71 2.64
N HIS A 94 10.74 -4.70 2.53
CA HIS A 94 10.60 -5.76 1.51
C HIS A 94 10.72 -7.16 2.09
N SER A 95 11.50 -7.33 3.16
CA SER A 95 11.79 -8.62 3.79
C SER A 95 11.21 -8.70 5.20
N GLU A 96 10.95 -9.92 5.68
CA GLU A 96 10.50 -10.18 7.05
C GLU A 96 11.41 -9.49 8.09
N ASN A 97 12.73 -9.58 7.89
CA ASN A 97 13.72 -9.02 8.82
C ASN A 97 13.84 -7.49 8.76
N ASP A 98 13.37 -6.83 7.70
CA ASP A 98 13.57 -5.39 7.53
C ASP A 98 12.89 -4.59 8.64
N PHE A 99 11.68 -5.01 9.06
CA PHE A 99 10.98 -4.37 10.16
C PHE A 99 11.75 -4.52 11.47
N TYR A 100 12.25 -5.71 11.79
CA TYR A 100 13.05 -5.94 12.99
C TYR A 100 14.32 -5.07 13.00
N ASN A 101 15.07 -5.08 11.90
CA ASN A 101 16.27 -4.27 11.73
C ASN A 101 15.96 -2.76 11.85
N LEU A 102 14.81 -2.32 11.33
CA LEU A 102 14.35 -0.95 11.43
C LEU A 102 14.10 -0.54 12.88
N ILE A 103 13.42 -1.38 13.66
CA ILE A 103 13.16 -1.14 15.08
C ILE A 103 14.47 -1.07 15.86
N GLU A 104 15.41 -1.99 15.61
CA GLU A 104 16.72 -1.99 16.27
C GLU A 104 17.55 -0.73 15.95
N ALA A 105 17.49 -0.24 14.71
CA ALA A 105 18.18 0.99 14.32
C ALA A 105 17.58 2.26 14.96
N HIS A 106 16.31 2.20 15.40
CA HIS A 106 15.56 3.31 15.97
C HIS A 106 15.29 3.17 17.48
N VAL A 107 16.12 2.41 18.20
CA VAL A 107 16.06 2.37 19.66
C VAL A 107 16.28 3.77 20.24
N ASP A 108 15.39 4.15 21.15
CA ASP A 108 15.29 5.44 21.82
C ASP A 108 15.17 6.64 20.85
N LYS A 109 14.54 6.41 19.69
CA LYS A 109 14.25 7.45 18.68
C LYS A 109 12.81 7.33 18.19
N PRO A 110 12.14 8.45 17.88
CA PRO A 110 10.81 8.40 17.28
C PRO A 110 10.89 7.81 15.86
N LEU A 111 10.09 6.78 15.61
CA LEU A 111 9.96 6.10 14.33
C LEU A 111 8.54 6.31 13.80
N ARG A 112 8.43 6.98 12.64
CA ARG A 112 7.13 7.20 11.99
C ARG A 112 6.78 6.04 11.07
N LEU A 113 5.67 5.39 11.38
CA LEU A 113 5.10 4.27 10.65
C LEU A 113 3.79 4.67 9.96
N PHE A 114 3.53 4.05 8.82
CA PHE A 114 2.27 4.12 8.10
C PHE A 114 1.51 2.82 8.35
N VAL A 115 0.37 2.93 9.01
CA VAL A 115 -0.41 1.80 9.51
C VAL A 115 -1.79 1.85 8.89
N TYR A 116 -2.21 0.73 8.31
CA TYR A 116 -3.56 0.52 7.83
C TYR A 116 -4.36 -0.25 8.88
N ASN A 117 -5.57 0.21 9.18
CA ASN A 117 -6.50 -0.48 10.05
C ASN A 117 -7.57 -1.19 9.21
N SER A 118 -7.71 -2.50 9.36
CA SER A 118 -8.69 -3.29 8.60
C SER A 118 -10.13 -3.06 9.04
N ASP A 119 -10.35 -2.69 10.31
CA ASP A 119 -11.70 -2.53 10.85
C ASP A 119 -12.33 -1.21 10.38
N LEU A 120 -11.53 -0.15 10.31
CA LEU A 120 -11.95 1.19 9.89
C LEU A 120 -11.66 1.50 8.42
N ASP A 121 -11.00 0.59 7.70
CA ASP A 121 -10.52 0.77 6.33
C ASP A 121 -9.79 2.11 6.13
N ASN A 122 -8.89 2.44 7.05
CA ASN A 122 -8.20 3.72 7.06
C ASN A 122 -6.67 3.57 7.15
N LEU A 123 -5.97 4.54 6.56
CA LEU A 123 -4.52 4.67 6.67
C LEU A 123 -4.20 5.82 7.62
N ARG A 124 -3.34 5.57 8.61
CA ARG A 124 -2.89 6.58 9.55
C ARG A 124 -1.39 6.53 9.78
N GLU A 125 -0.86 7.66 10.23
CA GLU A 125 0.52 7.77 10.67
C GLU A 125 0.61 7.54 12.19
N VAL A 126 1.53 6.69 12.60
CA VAL A 126 1.81 6.36 14.00
C VAL A 126 3.26 6.70 14.30
N ILE A 127 3.50 7.33 15.45
CA ILE A 127 4.86 7.60 15.94
C ILE A 127 5.16 6.59 17.04
N LEU A 128 6.01 5.63 16.73
CA LEU A 128 6.47 4.59 17.65
C LEU A 128 7.78 5.03 18.31
N TYR A 129 7.96 4.73 19.58
CA TYR A 129 9.21 5.01 20.29
C TYR A 129 9.80 3.70 20.86
N PRO A 130 10.60 2.96 20.08
CA PRO A 130 11.19 1.71 20.55
C PRO A 130 12.12 1.97 21.72
N THR A 131 12.01 1.20 22.80
CA THR A 131 12.90 1.33 23.97
C THR A 131 13.14 -0.02 24.63
N ARG A 132 14.26 -0.17 25.34
CA ARG A 132 14.54 -1.35 26.18
C ARG A 132 14.10 -1.17 27.63
N GLN A 133 13.76 0.05 28.03
CA GLN A 133 13.59 0.43 29.44
C GLN A 133 12.14 0.33 29.93
N TRP A 134 11.20 -0.06 29.08
CA TRP A 134 9.77 -0.14 29.42
C TRP A 134 9.41 -1.35 30.29
N GLY A 135 10.32 -2.32 30.44
CA GLY A 135 10.20 -3.40 31.43
C GLY A 135 9.54 -4.69 30.95
N GLY A 136 9.23 -4.81 29.65
CA GLY A 136 8.72 -6.05 29.05
C GLY A 136 9.66 -6.67 28.02
N GLU A 137 9.13 -7.62 27.24
CA GLU A 137 9.91 -8.36 26.25
C GLU A 137 10.02 -7.61 24.92
N GLY A 138 11.24 -7.50 24.41
CA GLY A 138 11.53 -6.83 23.14
C GLY A 138 11.53 -5.30 23.24
N LEU A 139 11.58 -4.65 22.09
CA LEU A 139 11.76 -3.19 21.98
C LEU A 139 10.45 -2.40 21.95
N ILE A 140 9.36 -3.05 21.55
CA ILE A 140 8.06 -2.41 21.33
C ILE A 140 6.92 -3.12 22.06
N GLY A 141 7.14 -4.34 22.57
CA GLY A 141 6.13 -5.12 23.29
C GLY A 141 4.95 -5.57 22.44
N CYS A 142 5.20 -5.91 21.18
CA CYS A 142 4.17 -6.34 20.24
C CYS A 142 4.66 -7.54 19.42
N GLY A 143 3.77 -8.51 19.18
CA GLY A 143 3.97 -9.59 18.21
C GLY A 143 3.75 -9.09 16.78
N ILE A 144 4.59 -9.54 15.84
CA ILE A 144 4.50 -9.15 14.44
C ILE A 144 4.43 -10.40 13.57
N GLY A 145 3.40 -10.48 12.73
CA GLY A 145 3.24 -11.52 11.72
C GLY A 145 3.62 -11.01 10.33
N TYR A 146 4.31 -11.86 9.56
CA TYR A 146 4.67 -11.58 8.18
C TYR A 146 4.30 -12.77 7.27
N GLY A 147 4.04 -12.50 5.99
CA GLY A 147 3.81 -13.53 4.98
C GLY A 147 2.34 -13.81 4.68
N LEU A 148 2.06 -14.98 4.07
CA LEU A 148 0.78 -15.28 3.42
C LEU A 148 -0.43 -15.24 4.36
N LEU A 149 -0.25 -15.59 5.64
CA LEU A 149 -1.31 -15.60 6.65
C LEU A 149 -1.57 -14.23 7.27
N HIS A 150 -0.69 -13.27 7.03
CA HIS A 150 -0.69 -11.95 7.67
C HIS A 150 -0.91 -10.82 6.65
N ARG A 151 -1.61 -11.13 5.56
CA ARG A 151 -1.98 -10.15 4.52
C ARG A 151 -3.27 -9.42 4.89
N ILE A 152 -3.42 -8.21 4.35
CA ILE A 152 -4.64 -7.42 4.48
C ILE A 152 -5.84 -8.22 3.94
N PRO A 153 -6.93 -8.37 4.70
CA PRO A 153 -8.12 -9.08 4.26
C PRO A 153 -8.68 -8.48 2.98
N ARG A 154 -9.06 -9.32 2.01
CA ARG A 154 -9.78 -8.82 0.84
C ARG A 154 -11.23 -8.53 1.23
N PRO A 155 -11.80 -7.38 0.81
CA PRO A 155 -13.22 -7.11 1.04
C PRO A 155 -14.06 -8.22 0.41
N SER A 156 -15.04 -8.72 1.15
CA SER A 156 -15.84 -9.90 0.79
C SER A 156 -16.87 -9.66 -0.31
N THR A 157 -16.76 -8.58 -1.09
CA THR A 157 -17.69 -8.31 -2.19
C THR A 157 -17.36 -9.22 -3.37
N PRO A 158 -18.17 -10.25 -3.70
CA PRO A 158 -18.11 -10.81 -5.03
C PRO A 158 -18.42 -9.67 -6.01
N PRO A 159 -17.69 -9.55 -7.15
CA PRO A 159 -18.13 -8.65 -8.20
C PRO A 159 -19.56 -9.08 -8.54
N THR A 160 -20.53 -8.21 -8.30
CA THR A 160 -21.85 -8.34 -8.91
C THR A 160 -21.58 -8.35 -10.40
N ALA A 161 -21.49 -9.54 -10.99
CA ALA A 161 -21.52 -9.68 -12.42
C ALA A 161 -22.73 -8.87 -12.88
N PRO A 162 -22.59 -7.94 -13.84
CA PRO A 162 -23.76 -7.30 -14.41
C PRO A 162 -24.72 -8.41 -14.84
N PRO A 163 -26.05 -8.24 -14.66
CA PRO A 163 -27.01 -9.21 -15.15
C PRO A 163 -26.66 -9.55 -16.60
N LEU A 164 -26.54 -10.84 -16.91
CA LEU A 164 -26.37 -11.32 -18.27
C LEU A 164 -27.65 -10.99 -19.04
N ASP A 165 -27.74 -9.76 -19.56
CA ASP A 165 -28.79 -9.37 -20.48
C ASP A 165 -28.57 -10.16 -21.78
N GLY A 166 -29.52 -11.06 -22.03
CA GLY A 166 -29.50 -12.05 -23.11
C GLY A 166 -29.41 -11.43 -24.49
N TYR A 167 -28.19 -11.38 -25.03
CA TYR A 167 -27.92 -11.09 -26.43
C TYR A 167 -27.34 -12.31 -27.13
N PHE A 168 -28.19 -13.32 -27.38
CA PHE A 168 -27.96 -14.30 -28.44
C PHE A 168 -29.25 -14.40 -29.25
N ASP A 169 -29.31 -13.60 -30.32
CA ASP A 169 -30.27 -13.77 -31.38
C ASP A 169 -29.91 -15.05 -32.15
N GLN A 170 -30.68 -16.12 -31.92
CA GLN A 170 -30.63 -17.36 -32.69
C GLN A 170 -31.83 -17.41 -33.63
N SER A 171 -31.97 -16.42 -34.50
CA SER A 171 -33.00 -16.40 -35.55
C SER A 171 -32.46 -16.10 -36.96
N ALA A 172 -31.30 -16.65 -37.33
CA ALA A 172 -30.93 -16.77 -38.74
C ALA A 172 -29.80 -17.79 -38.94
N ASN A 173 -30.12 -19.09 -39.10
CA ASN A 173 -29.60 -19.94 -40.19
C ASN A 173 -30.05 -21.42 -40.08
N ALA A 174 -31.36 -21.69 -40.19
CA ALA A 174 -31.85 -23.06 -40.39
C ALA A 174 -32.77 -23.17 -41.62
N GLN A 175 -32.46 -22.40 -42.67
CA GLN A 175 -32.98 -22.65 -44.01
C GLN A 175 -31.98 -23.56 -44.70
N ASN A 176 -32.24 -24.87 -44.69
CA ASN A 176 -31.83 -25.89 -45.66
C ASN A 176 -31.37 -27.20 -44.99
N ARG A 177 -32.36 -28.02 -44.58
CA ARG A 177 -32.30 -29.49 -44.69
C ARG A 177 -33.74 -30.03 -44.61
N GLN A 178 -34.33 -30.30 -45.78
CA GLN A 178 -35.51 -31.17 -45.89
C GLN A 178 -35.11 -32.61 -45.54
N PRO A 179 -35.98 -33.37 -44.85
CA PRO A 179 -36.07 -34.80 -45.04
C PRO A 179 -37.33 -35.13 -45.86
N GLU A 180 -37.16 -35.72 -47.04
CA GLU A 180 -38.22 -36.40 -47.77
C GLU A 180 -38.86 -37.47 -46.88
N GLN A 181 -40.19 -37.42 -46.76
CA GLN A 181 -40.96 -38.42 -46.04
C GLN A 181 -41.08 -39.70 -46.86
N ILE A 182 -40.76 -40.82 -46.23
CA ILE A 182 -41.19 -42.16 -46.65
C ILE A 182 -42.61 -42.35 -46.09
N ALA A 183 -43.60 -42.51 -46.97
CA ALA A 183 -44.91 -43.05 -46.61
C ALA A 183 -45.46 -43.91 -47.76
N SER A 184 -45.68 -45.18 -47.46
CA SER A 184 -46.29 -46.20 -48.30
C SER A 184 -47.78 -45.93 -48.54
N GLN A 185 -48.19 -45.99 -49.82
CA GLN A 185 -49.35 -46.74 -50.32
C GLN A 185 -49.38 -46.72 -51.85
#